data_AF-A0A529M6I5-F1
#
_entry.id   AF-A0A529M6I5-F1
#
_cell.length_a   1.000
_cell.length_b   1.000
_cell.length_c   1.000
_cell.angle_alpha   90.00
_cell.angle_beta   90.00
_cell.angle_gamma   90.00
#
_symmetry.space_group_name_H-M   'P 1'
#
loop_
_entity.id
_entity.type
_entity.pdbx_description
1 polymer ?
#
loop_
_entity_poly.entity_id
_entity_poly.type
_entity_poly.pdbx_seq_one_letter_code
_entity_poly.pdbx_strand_id
1 'polypeptide(L)'
;RTDATAPGQDDLFTEEVSLLLPARMAVEGRVLGSTTRQQAEPSIQAICRLKPFTVRRVGGFETTLSNGQTLIILSGKTATKLHADLILLIPDAQHPKEIKEALERGEGRWLRPTPLNPALLSVPDITTRLAAVTMSWDDAFHLREGRAAMDGRPAVPGLRRPQIGALHAALAHATRSTEPATIVMPTGTGKTETMLA
;
A
#
# COMPACT_ATOMS: atom_id res chain seq x y z
N ARG A 1 16.54 16.41 -43.95
CA ARG A 1 15.12 16.80 -44.17
C ARG A 1 14.32 15.94 -43.21
N THR A 2 13.84 16.57 -42.15
CA THR A 2 13.17 15.99 -40.99
C THR A 2 11.75 15.60 -41.38
N ASP A 3 11.44 14.30 -41.37
CA ASP A 3 10.05 13.83 -41.39
C ASP A 3 9.43 14.14 -40.03
N ALA A 4 8.54 15.12 -40.04
CA ALA A 4 7.66 15.42 -38.92
C ALA A 4 6.60 14.32 -38.85
N THR A 5 6.77 13.38 -37.92
CA THR A 5 5.72 12.43 -37.56
C THR A 5 4.57 13.24 -36.95
N ALA A 6 3.42 13.22 -37.64
CA ALA A 6 2.19 13.91 -37.26
C ALA A 6 1.76 13.55 -35.81
N PRO A 7 1.12 14.48 -35.08
CA PRO A 7 0.56 14.18 -33.77
C PRO A 7 -0.53 13.10 -33.92
N GLY A 8 -0.29 11.96 -33.28
CA GLY A 8 -1.06 10.73 -33.42
C GLY A 8 -2.54 10.90 -33.12
N GLN A 9 -3.36 10.42 -34.06
CA GLN A 9 -4.81 10.35 -34.03
C GLN A 9 -5.31 9.15 -33.19
N ASP A 10 -4.59 8.79 -32.11
CA ASP A 10 -4.78 7.54 -31.34
C ASP A 10 -5.63 7.72 -30.06
N ASP A 11 -6.10 8.93 -29.75
CA ASP A 11 -6.65 9.26 -28.43
C ASP A 11 -8.17 9.03 -28.28
N LEU A 12 -8.87 8.52 -29.31
CA LEU A 12 -10.34 8.38 -29.29
C LEU A 12 -10.85 7.04 -28.72
N PHE A 13 -10.00 6.02 -28.60
CA PHE A 13 -10.41 4.64 -28.25
C PHE A 13 -9.67 4.06 -27.04
N THR A 14 -8.95 4.87 -26.26
CA THR A 14 -8.31 4.37 -25.03
C THR A 14 -9.35 4.32 -23.92
N GLU A 15 -9.90 3.13 -23.66
CA GLU A 15 -10.90 2.89 -22.61
C GLU A 15 -10.30 3.24 -21.23
N GLU A 16 -10.96 4.14 -20.49
CA GLU A 16 -10.64 4.41 -19.09
C GLU A 16 -11.18 3.28 -18.22
N VAL A 17 -10.30 2.64 -17.47
CA VAL A 17 -10.66 1.54 -16.58
C VAL A 17 -10.18 1.85 -15.17
N SER A 18 -11.10 1.71 -14.20
CA SER A 18 -10.77 1.76 -12.78
C SER A 18 -10.16 0.44 -12.35
N LEU A 19 -8.88 0.45 -11.98
CA LEU A 19 -8.11 -0.70 -11.52
C LEU A 19 -7.81 -0.61 -10.02
N LEU A 20 -7.97 -1.72 -9.30
CA LEU A 20 -7.51 -1.86 -7.92
C LEU A 20 -6.05 -2.32 -7.93
N LEU A 21 -5.11 -1.37 -7.91
CA LEU A 21 -3.69 -1.70 -7.88
C LEU A 21 -3.33 -2.33 -6.52
N PRO A 22 -2.64 -3.50 -6.50
CA PRO A 22 -2.31 -4.17 -5.24
C PRO A 22 -1.33 -3.34 -4.40
N ALA A 23 -1.37 -3.52 -3.08
CA ALA A 23 -0.39 -2.93 -2.18
C ALA A 23 1.04 -3.27 -2.61
N ARG A 24 1.93 -2.30 -2.49
CA ARG A 24 3.36 -2.47 -2.80
C ARG A 24 4.14 -2.67 -1.52
N MET A 25 5.04 -3.64 -1.55
CA MET A 25 5.89 -3.96 -0.41
C MET A 25 7.26 -3.30 -0.59
N ALA A 26 7.74 -2.63 0.46
CA ALA A 26 9.13 -2.17 0.56
C ALA A 26 10.06 -3.34 0.93
N VAL A 27 9.58 -4.20 1.83
CA VAL A 27 10.30 -5.38 2.33
C VAL A 27 9.37 -6.57 2.29
N GLU A 28 9.88 -7.69 1.80
CA GLU A 28 9.20 -8.97 1.86
C GLU A 28 10.22 -10.10 1.92
N GLY A 29 10.08 -10.98 2.91
CA GLY A 29 10.86 -12.20 3.01
C GLY A 29 10.69 -12.86 4.38
N ARG A 30 11.72 -13.60 4.79
CA ARG A 30 11.73 -14.28 6.09
C ARG A 30 12.99 -13.94 6.87
N VAL A 31 12.85 -13.74 8.17
CA VAL A 31 13.95 -13.55 9.12
C VAL A 31 13.78 -14.60 10.22
N LEU A 32 14.79 -15.44 10.45
CA LEU A 32 14.74 -16.51 11.45
C LEU A 32 13.47 -17.39 11.36
N GLY A 33 13.03 -17.71 10.15
CA GLY A 33 11.83 -18.51 9.88
C GLY A 33 10.50 -17.74 9.93
N SER A 34 10.49 -16.52 10.47
CA SER A 34 9.31 -15.66 10.58
C SER A 34 9.12 -14.79 9.34
N THR A 35 7.88 -14.64 8.88
CA THR A 35 7.57 -13.76 7.75
C THR A 35 7.76 -12.30 8.17
N THR A 36 8.53 -11.55 7.40
CA THR A 36 8.79 -10.13 7.63
C THR A 36 8.37 -9.35 6.39
N ARG A 37 7.47 -8.40 6.59
CA ARG A 37 6.81 -7.64 5.53
C ARG A 37 6.68 -6.18 5.94
N GLN A 38 6.96 -5.27 5.02
CA GLN A 38 6.64 -3.86 5.19
C GLN A 38 5.98 -3.33 3.92
N GLN A 39 4.81 -2.73 4.11
CA GLN A 39 4.09 -2.04 3.05
C GLN A 39 4.75 -0.68 2.76
N ALA A 40 5.01 -0.41 1.49
CA ALA A 40 5.45 0.89 0.99
C ALA A 40 4.26 1.78 0.65
N GLU A 41 3.31 1.22 -0.11
CA GLU A 41 2.11 1.92 -0.57
C GLU A 41 0.89 0.98 -0.39
N PRO A 42 -0.24 1.49 0.11
CA PRO A 42 -1.47 0.70 0.20
C PRO A 42 -2.02 0.36 -1.18
N SER A 43 -2.92 -0.63 -1.23
CA SER A 43 -3.73 -0.84 -2.43
C SER A 43 -4.51 0.43 -2.75
N ILE A 44 -4.55 0.80 -4.03
CA ILE A 44 -5.17 2.05 -4.46
C ILE A 44 -6.06 1.79 -5.67
N GLN A 45 -7.21 2.46 -5.68
CA GLN A 45 -8.06 2.51 -6.86
C GLN A 45 -7.54 3.61 -7.78
N ALA A 46 -7.11 3.23 -8.99
CA ALA A 46 -6.56 4.14 -9.98
C ALA A 46 -7.38 4.08 -11.27
N ILE A 47 -7.69 5.24 -11.84
CA ILE A 47 -8.28 5.34 -13.18
C ILE A 47 -7.12 5.31 -14.18
N CYS A 48 -7.09 4.29 -15.02
CA CYS A 48 -6.00 4.03 -15.95
C CYS A 48 -6.51 4.07 -17.40
N ARG A 49 -5.76 4.73 -18.28
CA ARG A 49 -5.94 4.67 -19.74
C ARG A 49 -5.00 3.62 -20.29
N LEU A 50 -5.53 2.43 -20.57
CA LEU A 50 -4.70 1.28 -20.96
C LEU A 50 -4.43 1.30 -22.47
N LYS A 51 -3.16 1.46 -22.85
CA LYS A 51 -2.71 1.34 -24.24
C LYS A 51 -2.12 -0.04 -24.46
N PRO A 52 -2.62 -0.83 -25.43
CA PRO A 52 -2.02 -2.13 -25.72
C PRO A 52 -0.61 -1.92 -26.26
N PHE A 53 0.34 -2.73 -25.79
CA PHE A 53 1.69 -2.75 -26.33
C PHE A 53 2.12 -4.19 -26.62
N THR A 54 3.05 -4.34 -27.56
CA THR A 54 3.69 -5.63 -27.83
C THR A 54 5.16 -5.40 -28.10
N VAL A 55 6.02 -5.98 -27.27
CA VAL A 55 7.48 -5.88 -27.41
C VAL A 55 8.08 -7.28 -27.35
N ARG A 56 8.83 -7.67 -28.39
CA ARG A 56 9.55 -8.97 -28.45
C ARG A 56 8.67 -10.18 -28.07
N ARG A 57 7.45 -10.25 -28.62
CA ARG A 57 6.42 -11.29 -28.38
C ARG A 57 5.80 -11.28 -26.98
N VAL A 58 6.09 -10.28 -26.17
CA VAL A 58 5.41 -10.02 -24.90
C VAL A 58 4.30 -9.02 -25.16
N GLY A 59 3.06 -9.45 -25.01
CA GLY A 59 1.89 -8.58 -25.04
C GLY A 59 1.55 -8.05 -23.65
N GLY A 60 0.94 -6.88 -23.61
CA GLY A 60 0.46 -6.30 -22.36
C GLY A 60 -0.20 -4.94 -22.58
N PHE A 61 -0.38 -4.22 -21.49
CA PHE A 61 -0.92 -2.86 -21.48
C PHE A 61 0.04 -1.91 -20.77
N GLU A 62 0.17 -0.70 -21.29
CA GLU A 62 0.92 0.38 -20.65
C GLU A 62 -0.01 1.53 -20.31
N THR A 63 0.29 2.24 -19.23
CA THR A 63 -0.45 3.43 -18.80
C THR A 63 0.44 4.35 -17.96
N THR A 64 0.03 5.60 -17.83
CA THR A 64 0.67 6.58 -16.95
C THR A 64 -0.27 6.88 -15.79
N LEU A 65 0.21 6.69 -14.56
CA LEU A 65 -0.56 6.96 -13.36
C LEU A 65 -0.65 8.46 -13.09
N SER A 66 -1.58 8.87 -12.21
CA SER A 66 -1.80 10.27 -11.83
C SER A 66 -0.58 10.95 -11.19
N ASN A 67 0.33 10.17 -10.61
CA ASN A 67 1.60 10.65 -10.06
C ASN A 67 2.73 10.77 -11.11
N GLY A 68 2.44 10.52 -12.39
CA GLY A 68 3.38 10.57 -13.50
C GLY A 68 4.19 9.29 -13.72
N GLN A 69 4.04 8.27 -12.88
CA GLN A 69 4.75 7.00 -13.05
C GLN A 69 4.22 6.19 -14.22
N THR A 70 5.12 5.49 -14.90
CA THR A 70 4.79 4.55 -15.98
C THR A 70 4.48 3.16 -15.40
N LEU A 71 3.33 2.60 -15.75
CA LEU A 71 2.90 1.26 -15.35
C LEU A 71 2.77 0.38 -16.59
N ILE A 72 3.45 -0.76 -16.56
CA ILE A 72 3.26 -1.84 -17.53
C ILE A 72 2.57 -3.02 -16.85
N ILE A 73 1.50 -3.52 -17.48
CA ILE A 73 0.76 -4.71 -17.09
C ILE A 73 1.06 -5.82 -18.11
N LEU A 74 1.57 -6.94 -17.62
CA LEU A 74 1.94 -8.09 -18.43
C LEU A 74 0.93 -9.23 -18.26
N SER A 75 0.60 -9.88 -19.37
CA SER A 75 -0.22 -11.10 -19.38
C SER A 75 0.59 -12.37 -19.12
N GLY A 76 1.92 -12.29 -19.15
CA GLY A 76 2.81 -13.42 -18.94
C GLY A 76 4.19 -13.01 -18.42
N LYS A 77 4.91 -13.96 -17.80
CA LYS A 77 6.29 -13.74 -17.37
C LYS A 77 7.19 -13.48 -18.57
N THR A 78 8.12 -12.55 -18.44
CA THR A 78 9.12 -12.30 -19.48
C THR A 78 10.50 -12.03 -18.91
N ALA A 79 11.53 -12.44 -19.64
CA ALA A 79 12.92 -12.02 -19.43
C ALA A 79 13.26 -10.71 -20.17
N THR A 80 12.33 -10.19 -20.98
CA THR A 80 12.54 -8.95 -21.72
C THR A 80 12.66 -7.77 -20.75
N LYS A 81 13.74 -7.00 -20.86
CA LYS A 81 13.90 -5.75 -20.11
C LYS A 81 12.90 -4.73 -20.64
N LEU A 82 11.93 -4.37 -19.81
CA LEU A 82 10.95 -3.32 -20.07
C LEU A 82 11.33 -2.09 -19.25
N HIS A 83 11.26 -0.92 -19.88
CA HIS A 83 11.59 0.36 -19.26
C HIS A 83 10.31 1.01 -18.75
N ALA A 84 9.91 0.66 -17.52
CA ALA A 84 8.83 1.31 -16.79
C ALA A 84 9.18 1.41 -15.30
N ASP A 85 8.53 2.33 -14.60
CA ASP A 85 8.68 2.50 -13.16
C ASP A 85 8.08 1.30 -12.43
N LEU A 86 6.87 0.89 -12.86
CA LEU A 86 6.08 -0.17 -12.27
C LEU A 86 5.81 -1.26 -13.31
N ILE A 87 5.97 -2.52 -12.90
CA ILE A 87 5.63 -3.68 -13.72
C ILE A 87 4.75 -4.61 -12.90
N LEU A 88 3.54 -4.85 -13.39
CA LEU A 88 2.54 -5.71 -12.78
C LEU A 88 2.30 -6.92 -13.69
N LEU A 89 2.28 -8.11 -13.11
CA LEU A 89 1.93 -9.35 -13.79
C LEU A 89 0.51 -9.75 -13.42
N ILE A 90 -0.33 -9.95 -14.43
CA ILE A 90 -1.66 -10.53 -14.30
C ILE A 90 -1.74 -11.66 -15.33
N PRO A 91 -1.54 -12.93 -14.90
CA PRO A 91 -1.51 -14.04 -15.83
C PRO A 91 -2.77 -14.12 -16.69
N ASP A 92 -2.58 -14.39 -17.98
CA ASP A 92 -3.63 -14.71 -18.96
C ASP A 92 -4.65 -13.59 -19.27
N ALA A 93 -4.53 -12.41 -18.68
CA ALA A 93 -5.40 -11.27 -18.96
C ALA A 93 -5.02 -10.56 -20.27
N GLN A 94 -5.86 -10.68 -21.29
CA GLN A 94 -5.67 -10.08 -22.62
C GLN A 94 -6.53 -8.83 -22.84
N HIS A 95 -7.54 -8.60 -21.99
CA HIS A 95 -8.45 -7.47 -22.12
C HIS A 95 -8.51 -6.62 -20.83
N PRO A 96 -8.77 -5.30 -20.93
CA PRO A 96 -8.90 -4.40 -19.77
C PRO A 96 -9.89 -4.86 -18.70
N LYS A 97 -11.00 -5.50 -19.11
CA LYS A 97 -12.00 -6.05 -18.18
C LYS A 97 -11.46 -7.21 -17.36
N GLU A 98 -10.72 -8.13 -17.99
CA GLU A 98 -10.10 -9.28 -17.33
C GLU A 98 -9.03 -8.82 -16.32
N ILE A 99 -8.26 -7.78 -16.68
CA ILE A 99 -7.29 -7.13 -15.79
C ILE A 99 -7.99 -6.62 -14.53
N LYS A 100 -9.10 -5.89 -14.70
CA LYS A 100 -9.87 -5.35 -13.57
C LYS A 100 -10.38 -6.47 -12.66
N GLU A 101 -11.03 -7.48 -13.23
CA GLU A 101 -11.58 -8.60 -12.47
C GLU A 101 -10.49 -9.40 -11.73
N ALA A 102 -9.35 -9.65 -12.37
CA ALA A 102 -8.22 -10.33 -11.75
C ALA A 102 -7.62 -9.52 -10.59
N LEU A 103 -7.57 -8.19 -10.72
CA LEU A 103 -7.14 -7.31 -9.65
C LEU A 103 -8.11 -7.30 -8.47
N GLU A 104 -9.41 -7.31 -8.72
CA GLU A 104 -10.44 -7.42 -7.68
C GLU A 104 -10.38 -8.77 -6.96
N ARG A 105 -9.94 -9.85 -7.63
CA ARG A 105 -9.63 -11.15 -7.03
C ARG A 105 -8.27 -11.22 -6.33
N GLY A 106 -7.44 -10.18 -6.42
CA GLY A 106 -6.10 -10.14 -5.82
C GLY A 106 -5.05 -10.98 -6.54
N GLU A 107 -5.23 -11.25 -7.84
CA GLU A 107 -4.33 -12.10 -8.64
C GLU A 107 -3.11 -11.33 -9.20
N GLY A 108 -3.12 -10.00 -9.12
CA GLY A 108 -2.03 -9.15 -9.59
C GLY A 108 -0.76 -9.27 -8.73
N ARG A 109 0.40 -9.39 -9.40
CA ARG A 109 1.70 -9.52 -8.73
C ARG A 109 2.69 -8.49 -9.25
N TRP A 110 3.28 -7.71 -8.35
CA TRP A 110 4.35 -6.78 -8.71
C TRP A 110 5.62 -7.53 -9.12
N LEU A 111 6.12 -7.26 -10.32
CA LEU A 111 7.46 -7.65 -10.75
C LEU A 111 8.47 -6.54 -10.47
N ARG A 112 8.03 -5.28 -10.54
CA ARG A 112 8.84 -4.09 -10.27
C ARG A 112 8.02 -3.01 -9.55
N PRO A 113 8.56 -2.36 -8.51
CA PRO A 113 9.84 -2.65 -7.86
C PRO A 113 9.82 -4.01 -7.13
N THR A 114 10.96 -4.70 -7.13
CA THR A 114 11.11 -5.92 -6.32
C THR A 114 11.30 -5.51 -4.86
N PRO A 115 10.51 -6.06 -3.92
CA PRO A 115 10.69 -5.75 -2.50
C PRO A 115 12.07 -6.21 -2.03
N LEU A 116 12.64 -5.48 -1.07
CA LEU A 116 13.90 -5.87 -0.43
C LEU A 116 13.69 -7.16 0.37
N ASN A 117 14.59 -8.13 0.19
CA ASN A 117 14.61 -9.33 1.03
C ASN A 117 15.40 -9.02 2.30
N PRO A 118 14.76 -9.04 3.48
CA PRO A 118 15.43 -8.67 4.74
C PRO A 118 16.57 -9.65 5.11
N ALA A 119 16.54 -10.89 4.62
CA ALA A 119 17.60 -11.86 4.85
C ALA A 119 18.90 -11.56 4.08
N LEU A 120 18.84 -10.69 3.07
CA LEU A 120 19.99 -10.31 2.24
C LEU A 120 20.61 -8.98 2.64
N LEU A 121 20.04 -8.28 3.62
CA LEU A 121 20.53 -6.96 4.05
C LEU A 121 21.79 -7.11 4.90
N SER A 122 22.74 -6.19 4.68
CA SER A 122 23.92 -6.09 5.54
C SER A 122 23.57 -5.49 6.91
N VAL A 123 24.40 -5.73 7.93
CA VAL A 123 24.21 -5.15 9.28
C VAL A 123 24.12 -3.61 9.25
N PRO A 124 24.95 -2.88 8.48
CA PRO A 124 24.79 -1.43 8.33
C PRO A 124 23.45 -1.01 7.71
N ASP A 125 22.97 -1.72 6.69
CA ASP A 125 21.69 -1.41 6.04
C ASP A 125 20.52 -1.64 7.00
N ILE A 126 20.57 -2.74 7.77
CA ILE A 126 19.57 -3.05 8.81
C ILE A 126 19.55 -1.93 9.86
N THR A 127 20.72 -1.54 10.37
CA THR A 127 20.83 -0.47 11.38
C THR A 127 20.25 0.84 10.89
N THR A 128 20.63 1.26 9.68
CA THR A 128 20.12 2.49 9.04
C THR A 128 18.60 2.45 8.90
N ARG A 129 18.07 1.28 8.52
CA ARG A 129 16.64 1.09 8.32
C ARG A 129 15.85 1.07 9.62
N LEU A 130 16.37 0.43 10.67
CA LEU A 130 15.74 0.43 12.00
C LEU A 130 15.71 1.84 12.59
N ALA A 131 16.76 2.64 12.37
CA ALA A 131 16.77 4.05 12.75
C ALA A 131 15.67 4.83 12.00
N ALA A 132 15.56 4.66 10.68
CA ALA A 132 14.52 5.30 9.88
C ALA A 132 13.09 4.90 10.30
N VAL A 133 12.88 3.61 10.61
CA VAL A 133 11.58 3.13 11.15
C VAL A 133 11.31 3.74 12.51
N THR A 134 12.28 3.79 13.42
CA THR A 134 12.07 4.39 14.75
C THR A 134 11.74 5.88 14.62
N MET A 135 12.45 6.61 13.76
CA MET A 135 12.17 8.02 13.49
C MET A 135 10.80 8.24 12.83
N SER A 136 10.29 7.31 12.04
CA SER A 136 8.97 7.46 11.41
C SER A 136 7.81 7.38 12.39
N TRP A 137 8.06 7.02 13.66
CA TRP A 137 7.05 6.99 14.72
C TRP A 137 6.97 8.32 15.47
N ASP A 138 7.99 9.17 15.32
CA ASP A 138 8.02 10.49 15.93
C ASP A 138 6.85 11.33 15.42
N ASP A 139 6.04 11.84 16.34
CA ASP A 139 4.78 12.56 16.09
C ASP A 139 3.76 11.87 15.16
N ALA A 140 3.91 10.59 14.86
CA ALA A 140 3.03 9.87 13.93
C ALA A 140 1.71 9.39 14.56
N PHE A 141 1.64 9.31 15.89
CA PHE A 141 0.49 8.76 16.62
C PHE A 141 -0.40 9.88 17.18
N HIS A 142 -1.67 9.83 16.78
CA HIS A 142 -2.69 10.77 17.28
C HIS A 142 -3.83 10.00 17.92
N LEU A 143 -3.95 10.08 19.24
CA LEU A 143 -5.11 9.58 19.97
C LEU A 143 -6.31 10.51 19.72
N ARG A 144 -7.26 10.03 18.93
CA ARG A 144 -8.45 10.81 18.54
C ARG A 144 -9.69 10.22 19.17
N GLU A 145 -10.45 11.06 19.87
CA GLU A 145 -11.78 10.69 20.37
C GLU A 145 -12.78 10.61 19.20
N GLY A 146 -13.44 9.46 19.09
CA GLY A 146 -14.52 9.24 18.15
C GLY A 146 -15.85 9.76 18.68
N ARG A 147 -16.75 10.16 17.78
CA ARG A 147 -18.10 10.62 18.10
C ARG A 147 -19.12 9.86 17.27
N ALA A 148 -20.19 9.39 17.89
CA ALA A 148 -21.31 8.80 17.17
C ALA A 148 -22.02 9.88 16.32
N ALA A 149 -22.72 9.43 15.27
CA ALA A 149 -23.60 10.33 14.52
C ALA A 149 -24.72 10.84 15.45
N MET A 150 -24.92 12.15 15.49
CA MET A 150 -25.94 12.80 16.34
C MET A 150 -26.39 14.11 15.68
N ASP A 151 -27.68 14.41 15.76
CA ASP A 151 -28.28 15.68 15.31
C ASP A 151 -27.87 16.10 13.88
N GLY A 152 -27.94 15.15 12.94
CA GLY A 152 -27.58 15.40 11.54
C GLY A 152 -26.08 15.52 11.27
N ARG A 153 -25.21 15.35 12.28
CA ARG A 153 -23.75 15.31 12.12
C ARG A 153 -23.27 13.88 11.85
N PRO A 154 -22.37 13.66 10.88
CA PRO A 154 -21.81 12.34 10.63
C PRO A 154 -20.94 11.87 11.79
N ALA A 155 -20.83 10.56 11.95
CA ALA A 155 -19.92 9.97 12.92
C ALA A 155 -18.47 10.37 12.64
N VAL A 156 -17.71 10.60 13.70
CA VAL A 156 -16.27 10.83 13.64
C VAL A 156 -15.56 9.56 14.10
N PRO A 157 -14.74 8.92 13.26
CA PRO A 157 -13.94 7.76 13.65
C PRO A 157 -12.96 8.12 14.76
N GLY A 158 -12.76 7.19 15.70
CA GLY A 158 -11.81 7.34 16.79
C GLY A 158 -12.14 6.43 17.98
N LEU A 159 -11.34 6.52 19.02
CA LEU A 159 -11.53 5.78 20.26
C LEU A 159 -12.64 6.40 21.09
N ARG A 160 -13.39 5.59 21.82
CA ARG A 160 -14.44 6.09 22.73
C ARG A 160 -13.78 6.83 23.89
N ARG A 161 -14.50 7.81 24.46
CA ARG A 161 -14.02 8.62 25.58
C ARG A 161 -13.38 7.84 26.74
N PRO A 162 -13.95 6.70 27.22
CA PRO A 162 -13.31 5.91 28.27
C PRO A 162 -11.97 5.30 27.86
N GLN A 163 -11.82 4.92 26.59
CA GLN A 163 -10.59 4.33 26.04
C GLN A 163 -9.48 5.40 25.94
N ILE A 164 -9.82 6.60 25.47
CA ILE A 164 -8.90 7.76 25.47
C ILE A 164 -8.40 8.08 26.87
N GLY A 165 -9.31 8.15 27.86
CA GLY A 165 -8.94 8.40 29.25
C GLY A 165 -8.00 7.33 29.82
N ALA A 166 -8.28 6.06 29.54
CA ALA A 166 -7.45 4.93 29.96
C ALA A 166 -6.05 4.99 29.33
N LEU A 167 -5.94 5.27 28.04
CA LEU A 167 -4.65 5.42 27.36
C LEU A 167 -3.83 6.59 27.91
N HIS A 168 -4.45 7.75 28.12
CA HIS A 168 -3.74 8.88 28.74
C HIS A 168 -3.25 8.56 30.15
N ALA A 169 -4.05 7.86 30.97
CA ALA A 169 -3.62 7.42 32.29
C ALA A 169 -2.46 6.42 32.22
N ALA A 170 -2.51 5.45 31.30
CA ALA A 170 -1.45 4.48 31.07
C ALA A 170 -0.15 5.16 30.62
N LEU A 171 -0.22 6.07 29.64
CA LEU A 171 0.92 6.82 29.13
C LEU A 171 1.52 7.71 30.22
N ALA A 172 0.70 8.42 31.00
CA ALA A 172 1.15 9.23 32.12
C ALA A 172 1.90 8.40 33.16
N HIS A 173 1.38 7.21 33.51
CA HIS A 173 2.07 6.26 34.39
C HIS A 173 3.40 5.81 33.80
N ALA A 174 3.41 5.37 32.54
CA ALA A 174 4.60 4.87 31.85
C ALA A 174 5.72 5.92 31.72
N THR A 175 5.37 7.21 31.66
CA THR A 175 6.38 8.30 31.66
C THR A 175 7.09 8.49 33.01
N ARG A 176 6.52 7.96 34.11
CA ARG A 176 7.00 8.19 35.47
C ARG A 176 7.43 6.91 36.20
N SER A 177 6.95 5.75 35.77
CA SER A 177 7.19 4.47 36.43
C SER A 177 7.10 3.30 35.44
N THR A 178 7.91 2.28 35.70
CA THR A 178 7.82 0.96 35.03
C THR A 178 7.17 -0.09 35.93
N GLU A 179 6.72 0.29 37.13
CA GLU A 179 6.02 -0.62 38.03
C GLU A 179 4.66 -1.04 37.46
N PRO A 180 4.17 -2.25 37.78
CA PRO A 180 2.87 -2.72 37.34
C PRO A 180 1.74 -1.75 37.73
N ALA A 181 0.86 -1.45 36.77
CA ALA A 181 -0.34 -0.64 36.99
C ALA A 181 -1.62 -1.41 36.68
N THR A 182 -2.71 -1.05 37.35
CA THR A 182 -4.04 -1.63 37.10
C THR A 182 -4.95 -0.58 36.47
N ILE A 183 -5.50 -0.89 35.30
CA ILE A 183 -6.51 -0.06 34.63
C ILE A 183 -7.87 -0.74 34.81
N VAL A 184 -8.78 -0.05 35.52
CA VAL A 184 -10.14 -0.54 35.74
C VAL A 184 -11.10 0.14 34.76
N MET A 185 -11.82 -0.68 33.98
CA MET A 185 -12.78 -0.22 32.98
C MET A 185 -14.08 -1.05 33.08
N PRO A 186 -15.27 -0.40 33.06
CA PRO A 186 -16.56 -1.10 33.06
C PRO A 186 -16.73 -2.08 31.89
N THR A 187 -17.75 -2.95 31.96
CA THR A 187 -18.14 -3.78 30.82
C THR A 187 -18.68 -2.90 29.68
N GLY A 188 -18.48 -3.32 28.43
CA GLY A 188 -18.95 -2.58 27.26
C GLY A 188 -18.15 -1.31 26.86
N THR A 189 -17.11 -0.94 27.62
CA THR A 189 -16.28 0.25 27.31
C THR A 189 -15.06 -0.03 26.43
N GLY A 190 -14.94 -1.24 25.89
CA GLY A 190 -13.88 -1.62 24.96
C GLY A 190 -12.51 -1.84 25.62
N LYS A 191 -12.47 -2.67 26.67
CA LYS A 191 -11.24 -3.04 27.40
C LYS A 191 -10.19 -3.66 26.49
N THR A 192 -10.61 -4.64 25.68
CA THR A 192 -9.73 -5.38 24.79
C THR A 192 -9.07 -4.44 23.78
N GLU A 193 -9.85 -3.56 23.16
CA GLU A 193 -9.37 -2.61 22.17
C GLU A 193 -8.46 -1.56 22.79
N THR A 194 -8.73 -1.16 24.05
CA THR A 194 -7.85 -0.22 24.79
C THR A 194 -6.49 -0.83 25.07
N MET A 195 -6.42 -2.13 25.34
CA MET A 195 -5.14 -2.82 25.60
C MET A 195 -4.33 -3.13 24.33
N LEU A 196 -4.97 -3.09 23.15
CA LEU A 196 -4.32 -3.32 21.86
C LEU A 196 -3.81 -2.04 21.19
N ALA A 197 -4.36 -0.89 21.58
CA ALA A 197 -4.02 0.43 21.04
C ALA A 197 -2.67 0.92 21.56
#